data_AF-A0A077L6B2-F1
#
_entry.id   AF-A0A077L6B2-F1
#
_cell.length_a   1.000
_cell.length_b   1.000
_cell.length_c   1.000
_cell.angle_alpha   90.00
_cell.angle_beta   90.00
_cell.angle_gamma   90.00
#
_symmetry.space_group_name_H-M   'P 1'
#
loop_
_entity.id
_entity.type
_entity.pdbx_description
1 polymer ?
#
loop_
_entity_poly.entity_id
_entity_poly.type
_entity_poly.pdbx_seq_one_letter_code
_entity_poly.pdbx_strand_id
1 'polypeptide(L)'
;MRKIKKFLLTFGFLAPLTTLPIISAACGNKKEETPKENEELNKPQKPTISEQKTNEAKNLYEGVLNSANSFLENDLKDPKYSEIKKTFDEEVSKAKKIVEEAQTEENYTNAKEAIEAAKTKAQKAVEEAKKQEKTAEAKKQYDASEKEANELLELLKDNKFAQIKTELEKVLNEAKEALKTEASLEKYTEFKQKIEAAKNKANEEKEKIEKSKKTAETPQDGSSTAPNPTTPKQNSDTAAEGLKNKKEKAKEELEKFTYLLEQEKNDYNIQIQKATKINEIDQIIKNAKVELELTDFRIDSEKYFWIELKTSKETFEKIKNKRLSFELKKDNIFCTENAASFNNQQKPYDPPFYLPRLTKIEGNYVKFSISSEQKYGINDNEKGKYIVNSVWLGNDKNKTNLLNAKNNLEVEIK
;
A
#
# COMPACT_ATOMS: atom_id res chain seq x y z
N MET A 1 -23.40 -9.03 -17.67
CA MET A 1 -22.22 -9.34 -18.52
C MET A 1 -22.05 -8.24 -19.57
N ARG A 2 -21.17 -7.26 -19.35
CA ARG A 2 -20.87 -6.21 -20.34
C ARG A 2 -19.55 -6.53 -21.02
N LYS A 3 -19.58 -6.66 -22.35
CA LYS A 3 -18.43 -6.98 -23.21
C LYS A 3 -17.48 -5.77 -23.26
N ILE A 4 -16.26 -5.95 -22.78
CA ILE A 4 -15.17 -4.98 -22.96
C ILE A 4 -14.70 -5.07 -24.41
N LYS A 5 -14.65 -3.93 -25.10
CA LYS A 5 -14.22 -3.83 -26.49
C LYS A 5 -12.70 -3.97 -26.56
N LYS A 6 -12.23 -4.89 -27.40
CA LYS A 6 -10.81 -5.15 -27.71
C LYS A 6 -10.17 -3.89 -28.32
N PHE A 7 -9.08 -3.41 -27.73
CA PHE A 7 -8.21 -2.40 -28.32
C PHE A 7 -6.96 -3.11 -28.84
N LEU A 8 -6.78 -3.13 -30.17
CA LEU A 8 -5.63 -3.73 -30.84
C LEU A 8 -4.44 -2.75 -30.77
N LEU A 9 -3.39 -3.14 -30.05
CA LEU A 9 -2.08 -2.47 -30.09
C LEU A 9 -1.21 -3.18 -31.14
N THR A 10 -1.09 -2.58 -32.32
CA THR A 10 -0.11 -2.98 -33.35
C THR A 10 1.16 -2.17 -33.19
N PHE A 11 2.29 -2.83 -32.92
CA PHE A 11 3.62 -2.22 -33.03
C PHE A 11 4.49 -3.02 -34.00
N GLY A 12 5.16 -2.30 -34.89
CA GLY A 12 5.88 -2.81 -36.06
C GLY A 12 7.15 -3.59 -35.73
N PHE A 13 7.45 -4.56 -36.61
CA PHE A 13 8.64 -5.39 -36.60
C PHE A 13 9.88 -4.61 -37.09
N LEU A 14 11.00 -4.72 -36.37
CA LEU A 14 12.33 -4.35 -36.85
C LEU A 14 12.95 -5.52 -37.63
N ALA A 15 13.66 -5.21 -38.72
CA ALA A 15 14.24 -6.11 -39.71
C ALA A 15 15.48 -6.91 -39.21
N PRO A 16 15.86 -8.04 -39.87
CA PRO A 16 16.99 -8.88 -39.45
C PRO A 16 18.34 -8.34 -39.96
N LEU A 17 19.37 -8.46 -39.11
CA LEU A 17 20.77 -8.14 -39.43
C LEU A 17 21.42 -9.29 -40.23
N THR A 18 22.14 -8.93 -41.29
CA THR A 18 22.83 -9.81 -42.22
C THR A 18 24.15 -10.36 -41.67
N THR A 19 24.41 -11.64 -41.96
CA THR A 19 25.62 -12.43 -41.68
C THR A 19 26.86 -11.98 -42.47
N LEU A 20 28.06 -12.12 -41.88
CA LEU A 20 29.36 -12.18 -42.58
C LEU A 20 30.23 -13.35 -42.05
N PRO A 21 31.14 -13.91 -42.89
CA PRO A 21 31.76 -15.22 -42.67
C PRO A 21 33.09 -15.17 -41.92
N ILE A 22 33.41 -16.25 -41.21
CA ILE A 22 34.70 -16.48 -40.55
C ILE A 22 35.66 -17.14 -41.56
N ILE A 23 36.82 -16.52 -41.77
CA ILE A 23 37.94 -17.07 -42.53
C ILE A 23 38.73 -18.03 -41.62
N SER A 24 38.87 -19.28 -42.07
CA SER A 24 39.82 -20.26 -41.54
C SER A 24 41.20 -20.06 -42.17
N ALA A 25 42.25 -20.10 -41.35
CA ALA A 25 43.63 -20.31 -41.81
C ALA A 25 44.35 -21.29 -40.88
N ALA A 26 44.91 -22.32 -41.50
CA ALA A 26 45.76 -23.35 -40.93
C ALA A 26 47.24 -22.96 -41.03
N CYS A 27 48.05 -23.54 -40.13
CA CYS A 27 49.47 -23.94 -40.26
C CYS A 27 49.89 -24.36 -38.83
N GLY A 28 50.27 -25.59 -38.48
CA GLY A 28 51.05 -26.57 -39.21
C GLY A 28 52.49 -26.55 -38.67
N ASN A 29 52.83 -27.44 -37.73
CA ASN A 29 54.09 -28.20 -37.75
C ASN A 29 54.17 -29.29 -36.66
N LYS A 30 54.60 -30.47 -37.12
CA LYS A 30 54.78 -31.74 -36.41
C LYS A 30 56.00 -31.72 -35.47
N LYS A 31 55.91 -32.52 -34.40
CA LYS A 31 56.94 -33.55 -34.10
C LYS A 31 56.34 -34.66 -33.22
N GLU A 32 56.47 -35.89 -33.69
CA GLU A 32 56.15 -37.14 -32.99
C GLU A 32 57.23 -37.48 -31.96
N GLU A 33 56.82 -37.97 -30.79
CA GLU A 33 57.49 -39.02 -30.01
C GLU A 33 56.43 -39.70 -29.12
N THR A 34 56.27 -41.02 -29.26
CA THR A 34 55.34 -41.90 -28.50
C THR A 34 56.09 -42.63 -27.37
N PRO A 35 55.41 -43.39 -26.48
CA PRO A 35 54.64 -42.93 -25.33
C PRO A 35 55.27 -43.41 -24.01
N LYS A 36 55.10 -42.67 -22.92
CA LYS A 36 55.29 -43.22 -21.57
C LYS A 36 53.98 -43.14 -20.81
N GLU A 37 53.40 -44.31 -20.65
CA GLU A 37 52.39 -44.68 -19.67
C GLU A 37 52.79 -44.13 -18.30
N ASN A 38 51.98 -43.21 -17.77
CA ASN A 38 51.97 -42.83 -16.36
C ASN A 38 50.51 -42.68 -15.95
N GLU A 39 50.08 -43.68 -15.21
CA GLU A 39 48.88 -43.74 -14.40
C GLU A 39 48.93 -42.62 -13.34
N GLU A 40 48.35 -41.45 -13.63
CA GLU A 40 48.26 -40.36 -12.66
C GLU A 40 46.83 -39.83 -12.55
N LEU A 41 46.15 -40.32 -11.51
CA LEU A 41 45.19 -39.60 -10.66
C LEU A 41 44.14 -38.74 -11.36
N ASN A 42 42.94 -39.33 -11.40
CA ASN A 42 41.63 -38.68 -11.50
C ASN A 42 41.47 -37.56 -10.43
N LYS A 43 42.02 -36.38 -10.69
CA LYS A 43 41.71 -35.13 -9.97
C LYS A 43 40.64 -34.39 -10.76
N PRO A 44 39.56 -33.89 -10.12
CA PRO A 44 38.54 -33.11 -10.82
C PRO A 44 39.20 -31.88 -11.44
N GLN A 45 39.09 -31.78 -12.77
CA GLN A 45 39.61 -30.68 -13.56
C GLN A 45 38.86 -29.41 -13.15
N LYS A 46 39.59 -28.40 -12.63
CA LYS A 46 39.01 -27.12 -12.23
C LYS A 46 38.37 -26.46 -13.47
N PRO A 47 37.11 -25.99 -13.40
CA PRO A 47 36.43 -25.43 -14.56
C PRO A 47 37.21 -24.26 -15.14
N THR A 48 37.17 -24.16 -16.47
CA THR A 48 37.83 -23.08 -17.21
C THR A 48 37.13 -21.75 -16.91
N ILE A 49 37.83 -20.61 -16.93
CA ILE A 49 37.24 -19.27 -16.65
C ILE A 49 35.99 -18.99 -17.51
N SER A 50 35.96 -19.48 -18.75
CA SER A 50 34.78 -19.38 -19.66
C SER A 50 33.58 -20.22 -19.21
N GLU A 51 33.81 -21.40 -18.62
CA GLU A 51 32.75 -22.25 -18.08
C GLU A 51 32.19 -21.65 -16.80
N GLN A 52 33.03 -21.02 -15.98
CA GLN A 52 32.59 -20.34 -14.76
C GLN A 52 31.64 -19.19 -15.06
N LYS A 53 31.98 -18.31 -16.02
CA LYS A 53 31.12 -17.18 -16.41
C LYS A 53 29.79 -17.62 -17.01
N THR A 54 29.81 -18.68 -17.83
CA THR A 54 28.58 -19.24 -18.40
C THR A 54 27.66 -19.82 -17.32
N ASN A 55 28.22 -20.50 -16.32
CA ASN A 55 27.47 -21.02 -15.17
C ASN A 55 26.89 -19.91 -14.29
N GLU A 56 27.63 -18.82 -14.07
CA GLU A 56 27.13 -17.65 -13.35
C GLU A 56 25.95 -17.00 -14.09
N ALA A 57 26.06 -16.79 -15.40
CA ALA A 57 24.98 -16.25 -16.22
C ALA A 57 23.73 -17.15 -16.22
N LYS A 58 23.93 -18.47 -16.29
CA LYS A 58 22.85 -19.47 -16.17
C LYS A 58 22.10 -19.36 -14.84
N ASN A 59 22.83 -19.30 -13.72
CA ASN A 59 22.22 -19.19 -12.40
C ASN A 59 21.39 -17.90 -12.25
N LEU A 60 21.88 -16.78 -12.79
CA LEU A 60 21.14 -15.52 -12.81
C LEU A 60 19.87 -15.60 -13.66
N TYR A 61 19.96 -16.22 -14.84
CA TYR A 61 18.81 -16.48 -15.71
C TYR A 61 17.75 -17.35 -15.02
N GLU A 62 18.15 -18.46 -14.38
CA GLU A 62 17.24 -19.34 -13.64
C GLU A 62 16.56 -18.60 -12.47
N GLY A 63 17.29 -17.72 -11.79
CA GLY A 63 16.76 -16.86 -10.74
C GLY A 63 15.64 -15.94 -11.24
N VAL A 64 15.84 -15.24 -12.36
CA VAL A 64 14.80 -14.37 -12.92
C VAL A 64 13.64 -15.17 -13.52
N LEU A 65 13.90 -16.36 -14.08
CA LEU A 65 12.86 -17.24 -14.59
C LEU A 65 11.93 -17.73 -13.47
N ASN A 66 12.50 -18.13 -12.33
CA ASN A 66 11.71 -18.49 -11.14
C ASN A 66 10.90 -17.29 -10.62
N SER A 67 11.51 -16.10 -10.63
CA SER A 67 10.83 -14.84 -10.27
C SER A 67 9.67 -14.50 -11.22
N ALA A 68 9.80 -14.82 -12.50
CA ALA A 68 8.75 -14.65 -13.51
C ALA A 68 7.60 -15.66 -13.32
N ASN A 69 7.92 -16.93 -13.06
CA ASN A 69 6.91 -17.96 -12.77
C ASN A 69 6.11 -17.62 -11.50
N SER A 70 6.79 -17.15 -10.44
CA SER A 70 6.11 -16.69 -9.22
C SER A 70 5.16 -15.51 -9.50
N PHE A 71 5.55 -14.56 -10.36
CA PHE A 71 4.69 -13.44 -10.75
C PHE A 71 3.45 -13.92 -11.54
N LEU A 72 3.59 -14.93 -12.40
CA LEU A 72 2.46 -15.55 -13.11
C LEU A 72 1.45 -16.21 -12.16
N GLU A 73 1.95 -16.94 -11.16
CA GLU A 73 1.14 -17.72 -10.25
C GLU A 73 0.47 -16.89 -9.16
N ASN A 74 1.05 -15.76 -8.79
CA ASN A 74 0.58 -14.93 -7.69
C ASN A 74 -0.10 -13.65 -8.16
N ASP A 75 0.59 -12.84 -8.95
CA ASP A 75 0.13 -11.49 -9.33
C ASP A 75 -0.81 -11.50 -10.54
N LEU A 76 -0.63 -12.45 -11.46
CA LEU A 76 -1.44 -12.58 -12.68
C LEU A 76 -2.47 -13.71 -12.64
N LYS A 77 -2.72 -14.28 -11.46
CA LYS A 77 -3.68 -15.37 -11.27
C LYS A 77 -5.13 -14.96 -11.49
N ASP A 78 -5.45 -13.71 -11.16
CA ASP A 78 -6.81 -13.19 -11.29
C ASP A 78 -7.23 -13.17 -12.77
N PRO A 79 -8.40 -13.73 -13.14
CA PRO A 79 -8.91 -13.71 -14.51
C PRO A 79 -8.94 -12.32 -15.16
N LYS A 80 -9.06 -11.25 -14.36
CA LYS A 80 -9.04 -9.87 -14.86
C LYS A 80 -7.71 -9.48 -15.51
N TYR A 81 -6.62 -10.18 -15.19
CA TYR A 81 -5.30 -9.96 -15.78
C TYR A 81 -4.98 -10.94 -16.92
N SER A 82 -5.96 -11.70 -17.43
CA SER A 82 -5.75 -12.74 -18.46
C SER A 82 -5.03 -12.25 -19.72
N GLU A 83 -5.30 -11.05 -20.20
CA GLU A 83 -4.61 -10.47 -21.37
C GLU A 83 -3.15 -10.10 -21.06
N ILE A 84 -2.89 -9.54 -19.87
CA ILE A 84 -1.54 -9.23 -19.38
C ILE A 84 -0.75 -10.53 -19.22
N LYS A 85 -1.38 -11.55 -18.62
CA LYS A 85 -0.83 -12.89 -18.44
C LYS A 85 -0.41 -13.50 -19.77
N LYS A 86 -1.31 -13.50 -20.76
CA LYS A 86 -1.02 -14.03 -22.10
C LYS A 86 0.20 -13.33 -22.72
N THR A 87 0.25 -12.00 -22.68
CA THR A 87 1.36 -11.23 -23.25
C THR A 87 2.67 -11.54 -22.52
N PHE A 88 2.65 -11.62 -21.19
CA PHE A 88 3.82 -11.93 -20.39
C PHE A 88 4.32 -13.36 -20.64
N ASP A 89 3.42 -14.35 -20.70
CA ASP A 89 3.74 -15.75 -21.04
C ASP A 89 4.41 -15.86 -22.43
N GLU A 90 3.90 -15.11 -23.42
CA GLU A 90 4.48 -15.07 -24.77
C GLU A 90 5.89 -14.48 -24.78
N GLU A 91 6.13 -13.38 -24.05
CA GLU A 91 7.45 -12.74 -23.96
C GLU A 91 8.47 -13.63 -23.23
N VAL A 92 8.08 -14.26 -22.11
CA VAL A 92 8.92 -15.22 -21.38
C VAL A 92 9.24 -16.46 -22.24
N SER A 93 8.26 -16.94 -23.02
CA SER A 93 8.48 -18.07 -23.93
C SER A 93 9.48 -17.75 -25.04
N LYS A 94 9.47 -16.52 -25.56
CA LYS A 94 10.48 -16.06 -26.54
C LYS A 94 11.88 -16.00 -25.91
N ALA A 95 11.99 -15.51 -24.67
CA ALA A 95 13.27 -15.46 -23.97
C ALA A 95 13.86 -16.86 -23.71
N LYS A 96 13.01 -17.85 -23.35
CA LYS A 96 13.42 -19.25 -23.17
C LYS A 96 14.06 -19.84 -24.44
N LYS A 97 13.47 -19.55 -25.60
CA LYS A 97 13.97 -20.05 -26.90
C LYS A 97 15.40 -19.59 -27.20
N ILE A 98 15.80 -18.39 -26.77
CA ILE A 98 17.17 -17.87 -26.94
C ILE A 98 18.19 -18.82 -26.28
N VAL A 99 17.87 -19.34 -25.09
CA VAL A 99 18.73 -20.26 -24.35
C VAL A 99 18.68 -21.68 -24.92
N GLU A 100 17.53 -22.10 -25.43
CA GLU A 100 17.36 -23.40 -26.11
C GLU A 100 18.20 -23.48 -27.40
N GLU A 101 18.33 -22.36 -28.13
CA GLU A 101 19.12 -22.28 -29.36
C GLU A 101 20.62 -22.41 -29.12
N ALA A 102 21.15 -21.75 -28.07
CA ALA A 102 22.52 -21.97 -27.60
C ALA A 102 22.69 -21.55 -26.13
N GLN A 103 23.42 -22.37 -25.36
CA GLN A 103 23.67 -22.15 -23.93
C GLN A 103 24.95 -21.35 -23.69
N THR A 104 25.05 -20.15 -24.28
CA THR A 104 26.19 -19.24 -24.12
C THR A 104 25.93 -18.20 -23.02
N GLU A 105 26.99 -17.64 -22.45
CA GLU A 105 26.92 -16.52 -21.49
C GLU A 105 26.06 -15.35 -22.03
N GLU A 106 26.23 -15.01 -23.31
CA GLU A 106 25.47 -13.95 -23.99
C GLU A 106 23.98 -14.28 -24.07
N ASN A 107 23.62 -15.51 -24.47
CA ASN A 107 22.23 -15.92 -24.58
C ASN A 107 21.51 -15.97 -23.23
N TYR A 108 22.17 -16.45 -22.17
CA TYR A 108 21.63 -16.38 -20.81
C TYR A 108 21.42 -14.94 -20.36
N THR A 109 22.36 -14.04 -20.66
CA THR A 109 22.25 -12.61 -20.33
C THR A 109 21.09 -11.94 -21.07
N ASN A 110 21.00 -12.14 -22.39
CA ASN A 110 19.93 -11.58 -23.22
C ASN A 110 18.55 -12.11 -22.80
N ALA A 111 18.44 -13.41 -22.51
CA ALA A 111 17.19 -14.01 -22.04
C ALA A 111 16.79 -13.48 -20.64
N LYS A 112 17.75 -13.27 -19.74
CA LYS A 112 17.53 -12.66 -18.43
C LYS A 112 16.93 -11.25 -18.59
N GLU A 113 17.58 -10.39 -19.37
CA GLU A 113 17.14 -9.02 -19.60
C GLU A 113 15.74 -8.96 -20.24
N ALA A 114 15.47 -9.84 -21.20
CA ALA A 114 14.15 -9.95 -21.82
C ALA A 114 13.05 -10.32 -20.81
N ILE A 115 13.32 -11.27 -19.90
CA ILE A 115 12.37 -11.65 -18.83
C ILE A 115 12.15 -10.50 -17.84
N GLU A 116 13.21 -9.80 -17.43
CA GLU A 116 13.11 -8.64 -16.53
C GLU A 116 12.31 -7.48 -17.15
N ALA A 117 12.53 -7.21 -18.44
CA ALA A 117 11.79 -6.20 -19.19
C ALA A 117 10.29 -6.57 -19.32
N ALA A 118 10.01 -7.83 -19.68
CA ALA A 118 8.65 -8.36 -19.75
C ALA A 118 7.93 -8.24 -18.40
N LYS A 119 8.63 -8.59 -17.30
CA LYS A 119 8.07 -8.52 -15.95
C LYS A 119 7.76 -7.09 -15.54
N THR A 120 8.68 -6.16 -15.81
CA THR A 120 8.48 -4.73 -15.56
C THR A 120 7.28 -4.18 -16.33
N LYS A 121 7.14 -4.55 -17.61
CA LYS A 121 6.00 -4.15 -18.45
C LYS A 121 4.68 -4.67 -17.92
N ALA A 122 4.63 -5.96 -17.54
CA ALA A 122 3.43 -6.57 -16.98
C ALA A 122 3.05 -5.97 -15.62
N GLN A 123 4.02 -5.68 -14.75
CA GLN A 123 3.77 -4.99 -13.47
C GLN A 123 3.16 -3.60 -13.68
N LYS A 124 3.67 -2.80 -14.62
CA LYS A 124 3.08 -1.50 -14.96
C LYS A 124 1.63 -1.64 -15.44
N ALA A 125 1.37 -2.60 -16.32
CA ALA A 125 0.02 -2.86 -16.83
C ALA A 125 -0.96 -3.29 -15.70
N VAL A 126 -0.49 -4.09 -14.72
CA VAL A 126 -1.29 -4.46 -13.55
C VAL A 126 -1.65 -3.23 -12.71
N GLU A 127 -0.68 -2.35 -12.45
CA GLU A 127 -0.92 -1.12 -11.68
C GLU A 127 -1.87 -0.15 -12.39
N GLU A 128 -1.75 -0.02 -13.72
CA GLU A 128 -2.69 0.76 -14.53
C GLU A 128 -4.10 0.18 -14.48
N ALA A 129 -4.25 -1.15 -14.61
CA ALA A 129 -5.53 -1.83 -14.50
C ALA A 129 -6.18 -1.61 -13.11
N LYS A 130 -5.39 -1.69 -12.02
CA LYS A 130 -5.86 -1.40 -10.66
C LYS A 130 -6.33 0.05 -10.52
N LYS A 131 -5.63 1.02 -11.12
CA LYS A 131 -6.05 2.43 -11.11
C LYS A 131 -7.38 2.61 -11.84
N GLN A 132 -7.52 2.04 -13.02
CA GLN A 132 -8.77 2.10 -13.80
C GLN A 132 -9.94 1.47 -13.05
N GLU A 133 -9.72 0.33 -12.39
CA GLU A 133 -10.74 -0.34 -11.55
C GLU A 133 -11.22 0.59 -10.42
N LYS A 134 -10.29 1.22 -9.70
CA LYS A 134 -10.62 2.20 -8.64
C LYS A 134 -11.40 3.39 -9.20
N THR A 135 -10.99 3.95 -10.33
CA THR A 135 -11.70 5.07 -10.97
C THR A 135 -13.11 4.67 -11.40
N ALA A 136 -13.29 3.47 -11.97
CA ALA A 136 -14.59 2.97 -12.39
C ALA A 136 -15.54 2.78 -11.19
N GLU A 137 -15.03 2.25 -10.07
CA GLU A 137 -15.81 2.11 -8.85
C GLU A 137 -16.16 3.47 -8.24
N ALA A 138 -15.22 4.42 -8.20
CA ALA A 138 -15.50 5.79 -7.75
C ALA A 138 -16.57 6.47 -8.62
N LYS A 139 -16.50 6.30 -9.94
CA LYS A 139 -17.55 6.78 -10.86
C LYS A 139 -18.90 6.18 -10.52
N LYS A 140 -18.98 4.86 -10.33
CA LYS A 140 -20.23 4.17 -10.00
C LYS A 140 -20.85 4.71 -8.70
N GLN A 141 -20.02 5.02 -7.71
CA GLN A 141 -20.47 5.61 -6.46
C GLN A 141 -20.92 7.06 -6.63
N TYR A 142 -20.21 7.85 -7.42
CA TYR A 142 -20.65 9.19 -7.81
C TYR A 142 -22.01 9.14 -8.53
N ASP A 143 -22.19 8.27 -9.53
CA ASP A 143 -23.42 8.15 -10.30
C ASP A 143 -24.61 7.77 -9.39
N ALA A 144 -24.38 6.95 -8.36
CA ALA A 144 -25.39 6.61 -7.36
C ALA A 144 -25.77 7.82 -6.49
N SER A 145 -24.80 8.56 -5.95
CA SER A 145 -25.03 9.78 -5.18
C SER A 145 -25.74 10.86 -6.01
N GLU A 146 -25.35 11.02 -7.28
CA GLU A 146 -26.00 11.92 -8.23
C GLU A 146 -27.47 11.52 -8.45
N LYS A 147 -27.74 10.23 -8.64
CA LYS A 147 -29.12 9.73 -8.80
C LYS A 147 -29.97 10.05 -7.58
N GLU A 148 -29.49 9.75 -6.38
CA GLU A 148 -30.20 10.05 -5.12
C GLU A 148 -30.44 11.54 -4.93
N ALA A 149 -29.47 12.40 -5.29
CA ALA A 149 -29.64 13.85 -5.25
C ALA A 149 -30.74 14.34 -6.21
N ASN A 150 -30.80 13.78 -7.43
CA ASN A 150 -31.86 14.10 -8.38
C ASN A 150 -33.25 13.63 -7.88
N GLU A 151 -33.32 12.45 -7.24
CA GLU A 151 -34.55 11.99 -6.59
C GLU A 151 -34.99 12.93 -5.46
N LEU A 152 -34.05 13.50 -4.69
CA LEU A 152 -34.36 14.52 -3.68
C LEU A 152 -34.85 15.83 -4.29
N LEU A 153 -34.26 16.29 -5.40
CA LEU A 153 -34.73 17.49 -6.11
C LEU A 153 -36.20 17.37 -6.54
N GLU A 154 -36.65 16.18 -6.92
CA GLU A 154 -38.06 15.92 -7.25
C GLU A 154 -39.00 16.11 -6.06
N LEU A 155 -38.52 15.87 -4.83
CA LEU A 155 -39.27 16.10 -3.58
C LEU A 155 -39.26 17.58 -3.14
N LEU A 156 -38.35 18.39 -3.70
CA LEU A 156 -38.16 19.80 -3.36
C LEU A 156 -38.84 20.76 -4.35
N LYS A 157 -39.82 20.27 -5.13
CA LYS A 157 -40.54 21.09 -6.13
C LYS A 157 -41.44 22.18 -5.54
N ASP A 158 -41.87 22.02 -4.29
CA ASP A 158 -42.67 23.03 -3.59
C ASP A 158 -41.87 24.33 -3.45
N ASN A 159 -42.50 25.47 -3.73
CA ASN A 159 -41.86 26.79 -3.70
C ASN A 159 -41.22 27.11 -2.33
N LYS A 160 -41.74 26.54 -1.24
CA LYS A 160 -41.15 26.70 0.10
C LYS A 160 -39.73 26.13 0.22
N PHE A 161 -39.32 25.25 -0.68
CA PHE A 161 -37.99 24.63 -0.72
C PHE A 161 -37.09 25.21 -1.82
N ALA A 162 -37.48 26.31 -2.49
CA ALA A 162 -36.78 26.84 -3.65
C ALA A 162 -35.29 27.13 -3.40
N GLN A 163 -34.93 27.63 -2.21
CA GLN A 163 -33.54 27.89 -1.84
C GLN A 163 -32.73 26.59 -1.72
N ILE A 164 -33.26 25.58 -1.01
CA ILE A 164 -32.64 24.25 -0.86
C ILE A 164 -32.41 23.61 -2.23
N LYS A 165 -33.43 23.67 -3.08
CA LYS A 165 -33.40 23.15 -4.45
C LYS A 165 -32.27 23.80 -5.25
N THR A 166 -32.18 25.13 -5.23
CA THR A 166 -31.17 25.90 -5.97
C THR A 166 -29.74 25.54 -5.54
N GLU A 167 -29.50 25.38 -4.23
CA GLU A 167 -28.18 25.00 -3.73
C GLU A 167 -27.77 23.59 -4.15
N LEU A 168 -28.69 22.62 -4.08
CA LEU A 168 -28.43 21.25 -4.49
C LEU A 168 -28.20 21.14 -6.01
N GLU A 169 -28.97 21.87 -6.83
CA GLU A 169 -28.78 21.96 -8.28
C GLU A 169 -27.41 22.54 -8.64
N LYS A 170 -26.97 23.58 -7.93
CA LYS A 170 -25.65 24.19 -8.15
C LYS A 170 -24.53 23.18 -8.00
N VAL A 171 -24.52 22.40 -6.91
CA VAL A 171 -23.49 21.39 -6.66
C VAL A 171 -23.49 20.29 -7.74
N LEU A 172 -24.68 19.86 -8.18
CA LEU A 172 -24.81 18.88 -9.25
C LEU A 172 -24.28 19.40 -10.59
N ASN A 173 -24.55 20.66 -10.93
CA ASN A 173 -24.08 21.27 -12.16
C ASN A 173 -22.56 21.50 -12.14
N GLU A 174 -22.00 21.97 -11.02
CA GLU A 174 -20.56 22.10 -10.83
C GLU A 174 -19.84 20.75 -11.05
N ALA A 175 -20.38 19.67 -10.47
CA ALA A 175 -19.84 18.33 -10.65
C ALA A 175 -19.89 17.88 -12.12
N LYS A 176 -21.02 18.07 -12.79
CA LYS A 176 -21.20 17.70 -14.21
C LYS A 176 -20.22 18.43 -15.11
N GLU A 177 -20.03 19.75 -14.95
CA GLU A 177 -19.11 20.51 -15.80
C GLU A 177 -17.65 20.15 -15.53
N ALA A 178 -17.26 19.97 -14.27
CA ALA A 178 -15.90 19.57 -13.95
C ALA A 178 -15.55 18.18 -14.48
N LEU A 179 -16.47 17.21 -14.38
CA LEU A 179 -16.26 15.84 -14.87
C LEU A 179 -16.25 15.72 -16.40
N LYS A 180 -16.79 16.70 -17.14
CA LYS A 180 -16.56 16.80 -18.60
C LYS A 180 -15.10 17.15 -18.92
N THR A 181 -14.47 17.91 -18.05
CA THR A 181 -13.10 18.42 -18.24
C THR A 181 -12.07 17.39 -17.74
N GLU A 182 -12.34 16.79 -16.58
CA GLU A 182 -11.44 15.82 -15.95
C GLU A 182 -12.24 14.72 -15.22
N ALA A 183 -12.19 13.51 -15.76
CA ALA A 183 -12.81 12.32 -15.18
C ALA A 183 -11.76 11.44 -14.49
N SER A 184 -11.34 11.86 -13.28
CA SER A 184 -10.33 11.17 -12.47
C SER A 184 -10.91 10.56 -11.19
N LEU A 185 -10.14 9.67 -10.56
CA LEU A 185 -10.52 9.04 -9.28
C LEU A 185 -10.75 10.12 -8.21
N GLU A 186 -9.86 11.10 -8.17
CA GLU A 186 -9.88 12.24 -7.26
C GLU A 186 -11.15 13.06 -7.48
N LYS A 187 -11.47 13.39 -8.75
CA LYS A 187 -12.66 14.18 -9.08
C LYS A 187 -13.96 13.46 -8.76
N TYR A 188 -14.10 12.19 -9.11
CA TYR A 188 -15.29 11.42 -8.75
C TYR A 188 -15.49 11.35 -7.23
N THR A 189 -14.40 11.16 -6.48
CA THR A 189 -14.44 11.09 -5.01
C THR A 189 -14.81 12.43 -4.39
N GLU A 190 -14.19 13.52 -4.87
CA GLU A 190 -14.44 14.90 -4.43
C GLU A 190 -15.93 15.26 -4.62
N PHE A 191 -16.47 15.07 -5.84
CA PHE A 191 -17.83 15.47 -6.14
C PHE A 191 -18.87 14.59 -5.48
N LYS A 192 -18.60 13.29 -5.32
CA LYS A 192 -19.44 12.42 -4.50
C LYS A 192 -19.59 12.98 -3.08
N GLN A 193 -18.49 13.38 -2.44
CA GLN A 193 -18.53 13.95 -1.08
C GLN A 193 -19.30 15.27 -1.03
N LYS A 194 -19.10 16.17 -2.01
CA LYS A 194 -19.86 17.43 -2.10
C LYS A 194 -21.36 17.18 -2.27
N ILE A 195 -21.73 16.24 -3.14
CA ILE A 195 -23.14 15.88 -3.35
C ILE A 195 -23.75 15.30 -2.09
N GLU A 196 -23.07 14.38 -1.39
CA GLU A 196 -23.58 13.82 -0.14
C GLU A 196 -23.74 14.89 0.95
N ALA A 197 -22.77 15.80 1.09
CA ALA A 197 -22.89 16.92 2.02
C ALA A 197 -24.09 17.82 1.68
N ALA A 198 -24.28 18.15 0.41
CA ALA A 198 -25.41 18.95 -0.06
C ALA A 198 -26.75 18.25 0.15
N LYS A 199 -26.86 16.95 -0.12
CA LYS A 199 -28.05 16.14 0.16
C LYS A 199 -28.41 16.14 1.65
N ASN A 200 -27.42 15.95 2.52
CA ASN A 200 -27.64 15.94 3.97
C ASN A 200 -28.14 17.30 4.46
N LYS A 201 -27.48 18.38 4.05
CA LYS A 201 -27.93 19.75 4.35
C LYS A 201 -29.36 19.98 3.85
N ALA A 202 -29.65 19.57 2.63
CA ALA A 202 -30.98 19.72 2.04
C ALA A 202 -32.06 18.97 2.83
N ASN A 203 -31.78 17.75 3.27
CA ASN A 203 -32.71 16.98 4.11
C ASN A 203 -32.92 17.64 5.48
N GLU A 204 -31.87 18.11 6.14
CA GLU A 204 -31.96 18.79 7.44
C GLU A 204 -32.80 20.08 7.35
N GLU A 205 -32.57 20.89 6.31
CA GLU A 205 -33.32 22.13 6.11
C GLU A 205 -34.77 21.86 5.72
N LYS A 206 -35.01 20.84 4.87
CA LYS A 206 -36.36 20.39 4.52
C LYS A 206 -37.14 19.98 5.77
N GLU A 207 -36.53 19.19 6.66
CA GLU A 207 -37.16 18.79 7.93
C GLU A 207 -37.46 19.99 8.84
N LYS A 208 -36.55 20.98 8.93
CA LYS A 208 -36.78 22.19 9.73
C LYS A 208 -37.99 22.97 9.22
N ILE A 209 -38.09 23.17 7.90
CA ILE A 209 -39.22 23.86 7.27
C ILE A 209 -40.53 23.09 7.51
N GLU A 210 -40.52 21.77 7.35
CA GLU A 210 -41.71 20.93 7.59
C GLU A 210 -42.17 20.96 9.06
N LYS A 211 -41.23 20.94 10.02
CA LYS A 211 -41.54 21.06 11.46
C LYS A 211 -42.08 22.44 11.82
N SER A 212 -41.57 23.51 11.22
CA SER A 212 -42.05 24.88 11.47
C SER A 212 -43.50 25.13 11.01
N LYS A 213 -43.99 24.37 10.02
CA LYS A 213 -45.37 24.48 9.53
C LYS A 213 -46.38 23.76 10.42
N LYS A 214 -45.95 22.71 11.15
CA LYS A 214 -46.84 21.92 12.02
C LYS A 214 -47.29 22.66 13.29
N THR A 215 -46.63 23.76 13.64
CA THR A 215 -46.97 24.62 14.79
C THR A 215 -47.90 25.79 14.41
N ALA A 216 -48.18 26.00 13.13
CA ALA A 216 -48.92 27.17 12.64
C ALA A 216 -50.40 26.90 12.27
N GLU A 217 -50.86 25.65 12.34
CA GLU A 217 -52.26 25.28 12.06
C GLU A 217 -52.95 24.75 13.33
N THR A 218 -53.49 25.64 14.16
CA THR A 218 -54.64 25.34 15.03
C THR A 218 -55.50 26.60 15.16
N PRO A 219 -56.82 26.56 14.90
CA PRO A 219 -57.71 27.71 15.06
C PRO A 219 -57.90 28.08 16.54
N GLN A 220 -57.97 29.39 16.82
CA GLN A 220 -58.43 29.93 18.10
C GLN A 220 -59.87 29.47 18.38
N ASP A 221 -60.11 28.85 19.55
CA ASP A 221 -61.23 29.23 20.41
C ASP A 221 -61.03 28.76 21.88
N GLY A 222 -61.40 29.65 22.81
CA GLY A 222 -61.99 29.34 24.13
C GLY A 222 -61.25 28.60 25.26
N SER A 223 -60.76 29.37 26.24
CA SER A 223 -61.04 29.26 27.70
C SER A 223 -60.50 28.13 28.60
N SER A 224 -59.65 28.57 29.55
CA SER A 224 -59.55 28.28 31.01
C SER A 224 -59.16 26.90 31.60
N THR A 225 -58.38 27.02 32.69
CA THR A 225 -57.98 26.10 33.78
C THR A 225 -56.79 25.15 33.61
N ALA A 226 -55.78 25.38 34.47
CA ALA A 226 -54.63 24.53 34.80
C ALA A 226 -54.96 23.58 35.98
N PRO A 227 -54.05 22.72 36.48
CA PRO A 227 -52.95 21.96 35.85
C PRO A 227 -53.02 20.44 36.20
N ASN A 228 -52.38 19.58 35.40
CA ASN A 228 -51.80 18.34 35.94
C ASN A 228 -50.59 17.91 35.08
N PRO A 229 -49.45 17.51 35.68
CA PRO A 229 -48.22 17.24 34.96
C PRO A 229 -48.21 15.77 34.50
N THR A 230 -47.94 15.55 33.22
CA THR A 230 -47.62 14.20 32.73
C THR A 230 -46.42 14.29 31.81
N THR A 231 -45.27 13.98 32.41
CA THR A 231 -44.12 13.30 31.80
C THR A 231 -43.39 14.05 30.67
N PRO A 232 -42.20 14.62 30.92
CA PRO A 232 -41.34 15.05 29.83
C PRO A 232 -40.78 13.83 29.11
N LYS A 233 -41.21 13.62 27.87
CA LYS A 233 -40.55 12.75 26.89
C LYS A 233 -39.24 13.42 26.47
N GLN A 234 -38.24 13.33 27.32
CA GLN A 234 -36.85 13.71 27.04
C GLN A 234 -36.09 12.40 26.75
N ASN A 235 -35.44 12.27 25.58
CA ASN A 235 -34.21 11.48 25.36
C ASN A 235 -33.81 11.20 23.88
N SER A 236 -34.45 11.75 22.84
CA SER A 236 -33.96 11.55 21.45
C SER A 236 -32.90 12.55 20.99
N ASP A 237 -32.96 13.80 21.45
CA ASP A 237 -32.07 14.88 20.94
C ASP A 237 -30.63 14.78 21.45
N THR A 238 -30.41 14.23 22.64
CA THR A 238 -29.07 14.10 23.24
C THR A 238 -28.21 13.04 22.55
N ALA A 239 -28.82 12.00 21.99
CA ALA A 239 -28.09 10.90 21.33
C ALA A 239 -27.61 11.28 19.93
N ALA A 240 -28.43 12.01 19.15
CA ALA A 240 -28.06 12.49 17.83
C ALA A 240 -26.93 13.54 17.91
N GLU A 241 -27.04 14.48 18.84
CA GLU A 241 -26.01 15.49 19.09
C GLU A 241 -24.71 14.86 19.62
N GLY A 242 -24.84 13.85 20.50
CA GLY A 242 -23.69 13.07 20.99
C GLY A 242 -22.94 12.34 19.87
N LEU A 243 -23.67 11.74 18.91
CA LEU A 243 -23.05 11.07 17.76
C LEU A 243 -22.34 12.06 16.83
N LYS A 244 -22.97 13.22 16.55
CA LYS A 244 -22.38 14.28 15.72
C LYS A 244 -21.07 14.81 16.31
N ASN A 245 -21.09 15.16 17.60
CA ASN A 245 -19.90 15.61 18.32
C ASN A 245 -18.80 14.54 18.36
N LYS A 246 -19.18 13.26 18.45
CA LYS A 246 -18.23 12.16 18.40
C LYS A 246 -17.56 12.05 17.02
N LYS A 247 -18.31 12.22 15.93
CA LYS A 247 -17.76 12.21 14.55
C LYS A 247 -16.75 13.33 14.34
N GLU A 248 -17.03 14.54 14.82
CA GLU A 248 -16.13 15.69 14.69
C GLU A 248 -14.83 15.49 15.48
N LYS A 249 -14.92 15.07 16.75
CA LYS A 249 -13.74 14.73 17.56
C LYS A 249 -12.92 13.59 16.96
N ALA A 250 -13.57 12.58 16.42
CA ALA A 250 -12.89 11.47 15.74
C ALA A 250 -12.13 11.96 14.51
N LYS A 251 -12.70 12.87 13.72
CA LYS A 251 -12.01 13.51 12.60
C LYS A 251 -10.78 14.30 13.06
N GLU A 252 -10.92 15.11 14.10
CA GLU A 252 -9.78 15.85 14.68
C GLU A 252 -8.68 14.92 15.21
N GLU A 253 -9.05 13.79 15.82
CA GLU A 253 -8.10 12.78 16.29
C GLU A 253 -7.39 12.09 15.12
N LEU A 254 -8.12 11.74 14.07
CA LEU A 254 -7.58 11.14 12.86
C LEU A 254 -6.57 12.07 12.16
N GLU A 255 -6.77 13.39 12.21
CA GLU A 255 -5.81 14.33 11.65
C GLU A 255 -4.44 14.30 12.34
N LYS A 256 -4.42 13.94 13.64
CA LYS A 256 -3.18 13.78 14.42
C LYS A 256 -2.40 12.53 14.01
N PHE A 257 -3.02 11.60 13.28
CA PHE A 257 -2.35 10.38 12.80
C PHE A 257 -1.53 10.70 11.54
N THR A 258 -0.39 11.38 11.72
CA THR A 258 0.51 11.84 10.65
C THR A 258 1.14 10.70 9.84
N TYR A 259 1.05 9.48 10.35
CA TYR A 259 1.50 8.24 9.69
C TYR A 259 0.51 7.69 8.65
N LEU A 260 -0.74 8.14 8.68
CA LEU A 260 -1.73 7.81 7.67
C LEU A 260 -1.54 8.71 6.46
N LEU A 261 -1.54 8.11 5.27
CA LEU A 261 -1.62 8.85 4.02
C LEU A 261 -2.98 9.57 3.95
N GLU A 262 -3.03 10.67 3.19
CA GLU A 262 -4.27 11.44 2.98
C GLU A 262 -5.43 10.54 2.51
N GLN A 263 -5.12 9.57 1.65
CA GLN A 263 -6.11 8.58 1.18
C GLN A 263 -6.62 7.65 2.30
N GLU A 264 -5.72 7.19 3.19
CA GLU A 264 -6.09 6.35 4.34
C GLU A 264 -6.95 7.15 5.33
N LYS A 265 -6.59 8.41 5.59
CA LYS A 265 -7.41 9.34 6.39
C LYS A 265 -8.79 9.55 5.78
N ASN A 266 -8.86 9.72 4.46
CA ASN A 266 -10.14 9.88 3.77
C ASN A 266 -11.04 8.64 3.90
N ASP A 267 -10.47 7.44 3.77
CA ASP A 267 -11.21 6.18 3.93
C ASP A 267 -11.78 6.03 5.35
N TYR A 268 -11.01 6.39 6.38
CA TYR A 268 -11.50 6.40 7.76
C TYR A 268 -12.53 7.49 8.02
N ASN A 269 -12.35 8.70 7.46
CA ASN A 269 -13.35 9.76 7.53
C ASN A 269 -14.69 9.32 6.94
N ILE A 270 -14.68 8.61 5.81
CA ILE A 270 -15.90 8.04 5.21
C ILE A 270 -16.58 7.05 6.17
N GLN A 271 -15.80 6.20 6.84
CA GLN A 271 -16.33 5.25 7.82
C GLN A 271 -16.93 5.97 9.04
N ILE A 272 -16.25 6.99 9.57
CA ILE A 272 -16.72 7.83 10.69
C ILE A 272 -18.05 8.49 10.34
N GLN A 273 -18.18 9.04 9.12
CA GLN A 273 -19.41 9.67 8.65
C GLN A 273 -20.57 8.68 8.53
N LYS A 274 -20.31 7.44 8.07
CA LYS A 274 -21.32 6.38 7.94
C LYS A 274 -21.73 5.76 9.27
N ALA A 275 -20.90 5.85 10.31
CA ALA A 275 -21.19 5.24 11.61
C ALA A 275 -22.50 5.78 12.21
N THR A 276 -23.31 4.85 12.73
CA THR A 276 -24.61 5.17 13.35
C THR A 276 -24.55 5.12 14.87
N LYS A 277 -23.43 4.62 15.42
CA LYS A 277 -23.21 4.45 16.86
C LYS A 277 -21.84 4.99 17.27
N ILE A 278 -21.76 5.51 18.48
CA ILE A 278 -20.50 6.00 19.07
C ILE A 278 -19.44 4.90 19.12
N ASN A 279 -19.80 3.68 19.54
CA ASN A 279 -18.86 2.56 19.60
C ASN A 279 -18.27 2.18 18.24
N GLU A 280 -19.01 2.37 17.14
CA GLU A 280 -18.47 2.13 15.78
C GLU A 280 -17.37 3.14 15.47
N ILE A 281 -17.58 4.42 15.81
CA ILE A 281 -16.58 5.47 15.65
C ILE A 281 -15.32 5.18 16.48
N ASP A 282 -15.50 4.72 17.73
CA ASP A 282 -14.39 4.32 18.59
C ASP A 282 -13.56 3.18 17.98
N GLN A 283 -14.22 2.17 17.40
CA GLN A 283 -13.51 1.10 16.72
C GLN A 283 -12.81 1.59 15.45
N ILE A 284 -13.42 2.51 14.69
CA ILE A 284 -12.79 3.08 13.50
C ILE A 284 -11.50 3.83 13.86
N ILE A 285 -11.52 4.67 14.89
CA ILE A 285 -10.33 5.38 15.36
C ILE A 285 -9.30 4.41 15.92
N LYS A 286 -9.72 3.40 16.68
CA LYS A 286 -8.84 2.34 17.16
C LYS A 286 -8.16 1.59 16.02
N ASN A 287 -8.89 1.26 14.96
CA ASN A 287 -8.35 0.59 13.78
C ASN A 287 -7.40 1.53 13.03
N ALA A 288 -7.73 2.81 12.91
CA ALA A 288 -6.85 3.80 12.30
C ALA A 288 -5.54 3.99 13.08
N LYS A 289 -5.56 3.76 14.40
CA LYS A 289 -4.40 3.91 15.27
C LYS A 289 -3.35 2.82 15.03
N VAL A 290 -2.09 3.25 14.89
CA VAL A 290 -0.94 2.34 14.87
C VAL A 290 -0.36 2.26 16.29
N GLU A 291 -0.32 1.05 16.83
CA GLU A 291 0.27 0.76 18.14
C GLU A 291 1.24 -0.41 18.04
N LEU A 292 2.42 -0.23 18.64
CA LEU A 292 3.49 -1.21 18.71
C LEU A 292 3.80 -1.49 20.17
N GLU A 293 4.02 -2.77 20.48
CA GLU A 293 4.49 -3.25 21.76
C GLU A 293 5.93 -3.75 21.56
N LEU A 294 6.89 -3.22 22.32
CA LEU A 294 8.26 -3.71 22.29
C LEU A 294 8.37 -4.95 23.18
N THR A 295 8.72 -6.10 22.58
CA THR A 295 8.73 -7.41 23.26
C THR A 295 10.13 -7.95 23.53
N ASP A 296 11.13 -7.49 22.80
CA ASP A 296 12.53 -7.84 23.02
C ASP A 296 13.45 -6.69 22.58
N PHE A 297 14.58 -6.55 23.24
CA PHE A 297 15.64 -5.63 22.88
C PHE A 297 16.99 -6.28 23.20
N ARG A 298 17.84 -6.42 22.18
CA ARG A 298 19.14 -7.08 22.30
C ARG A 298 20.19 -6.45 21.39
N ILE A 299 21.45 -6.78 21.63
CA ILE A 299 22.56 -6.55 20.70
C ILE A 299 23.08 -7.90 20.22
N ASP A 300 23.35 -8.04 18.92
CA ASP A 300 23.88 -9.28 18.37
C ASP A 300 25.42 -9.35 18.40
N SER A 301 25.97 -10.47 17.93
CA SER A 301 27.42 -10.67 17.83
C SER A 301 28.08 -9.72 16.84
N GLU A 302 27.33 -9.20 15.86
CA GLU A 302 27.81 -8.24 14.87
C GLU A 302 27.67 -6.79 15.34
N LYS A 303 27.22 -6.59 16.58
CA LYS A 303 27.10 -5.31 17.27
C LYS A 303 25.95 -4.43 16.78
N TYR A 304 24.92 -5.00 16.16
CA TYR A 304 23.68 -4.28 15.84
C TYR A 304 22.66 -4.44 16.96
N PHE A 305 21.96 -3.35 17.26
CA PHE A 305 20.78 -3.41 18.09
C PHE A 305 19.63 -4.03 17.31
N TRP A 306 18.92 -4.94 17.95
CA TRP A 306 17.71 -5.58 17.43
C TRP A 306 16.57 -5.36 18.41
N ILE A 307 15.45 -4.87 17.89
CA ILE A 307 14.22 -4.71 18.65
C ILE A 307 13.15 -5.62 18.06
N GLU A 308 12.44 -6.38 18.89
CA GLU A 308 11.25 -7.13 18.49
C GLU A 308 10.00 -6.34 18.85
N LEU A 309 9.14 -6.14 17.86
CA LEU A 309 7.90 -5.42 17.97
C LEU A 309 6.73 -6.38 17.74
N LYS A 310 5.69 -6.22 18.53
CA LYS A 310 4.42 -6.92 18.43
C LYS A 310 3.32 -5.94 18.10
N THR A 311 2.45 -6.31 17.17
CA THR A 311 1.29 -5.50 16.79
C THR A 311 0.17 -6.37 16.23
N SER A 312 -0.99 -5.80 15.94
CA SER A 312 -2.09 -6.53 15.29
C SER A 312 -1.75 -6.83 13.83
N LYS A 313 -2.39 -7.84 13.23
CA LYS A 313 -2.26 -8.10 11.78
C LYS A 313 -2.62 -6.89 10.92
N GLU A 314 -3.72 -6.20 11.26
CA GLU A 314 -4.17 -5.03 10.51
C GLU A 314 -3.17 -3.88 10.58
N THR A 315 -2.61 -3.63 11.78
CA THR A 315 -1.58 -2.61 11.98
C THR A 315 -0.30 -2.97 11.22
N PHE A 316 0.12 -4.24 11.26
CA PHE A 316 1.28 -4.72 10.53
C PHE A 316 1.14 -4.50 9.02
N GLU A 317 -0.01 -4.83 8.44
CA GLU A 317 -0.28 -4.62 7.01
C GLU A 317 -0.15 -3.15 6.56
N LYS A 318 -0.46 -2.19 7.44
CA LYS A 318 -0.31 -0.74 7.17
C LYS A 318 1.15 -0.27 7.17
N ILE A 319 2.00 -0.92 7.97
CA ILE A 319 3.39 -0.49 8.18
C ILE A 319 4.42 -1.38 7.49
N LYS A 320 4.05 -2.59 7.05
CA LYS A 320 5.00 -3.58 6.49
C LYS A 320 5.75 -3.10 5.25
N ASN A 321 5.24 -2.10 4.53
CA ASN A 321 5.92 -1.53 3.36
C ASN A 321 6.61 -0.20 3.67
N LYS A 322 6.53 0.27 4.92
CA LYS A 322 7.08 1.55 5.38
C LYS A 322 8.39 1.28 6.15
N ARG A 323 9.36 2.20 6.08
CA ARG A 323 10.58 2.15 6.91
C ARG A 323 10.21 2.64 8.31
N LEU A 324 10.67 1.94 9.35
CA LEU A 324 10.56 2.42 10.72
C LEU A 324 11.86 3.12 11.13
N SER A 325 11.78 3.97 12.14
CA SER A 325 12.91 4.58 12.82
C SER A 325 12.68 4.46 14.33
N PHE A 326 13.75 4.49 15.11
CA PHE A 326 13.66 4.42 16.56
C PHE A 326 14.73 5.27 17.22
N GLU A 327 14.50 5.65 18.46
CA GLU A 327 15.43 6.44 19.25
C GLU A 327 15.94 5.60 20.42
N LEU A 328 17.25 5.50 20.51
CA LEU A 328 17.94 4.91 21.64
C LEU A 328 18.30 6.01 22.62
N LYS A 329 18.10 5.74 23.90
CA LYS A 329 18.57 6.61 24.99
C LYS A 329 19.67 5.88 25.75
N LYS A 330 20.81 6.55 25.92
CA LYS A 330 21.91 6.17 26.80
C LYS A 330 22.20 7.35 27.71
N ASP A 331 22.02 7.16 29.02
CA ASP A 331 22.09 8.24 30.00
C ASP A 331 21.18 9.41 29.61
N ASN A 332 21.74 10.58 29.25
CA ASN A 332 21.00 11.75 28.76
C ASN A 332 21.20 12.02 27.26
N ILE A 333 21.82 11.08 26.54
CA ILE A 333 22.10 11.17 25.10
C ILE A 333 21.05 10.36 24.35
N PHE A 334 20.55 10.93 23.25
CA PHE A 334 19.58 10.31 22.36
C PHE A 334 20.22 10.07 20.99
N CYS A 335 20.11 8.85 20.49
CA CYS A 335 20.60 8.45 19.18
C CYS A 335 19.42 8.03 18.31
N THR A 336 19.22 8.72 17.19
CA THR A 336 18.19 8.35 16.21
C THR A 336 18.73 7.30 15.24
N GLU A 337 18.02 6.21 15.08
CA GLU A 337 18.30 5.11 14.15
C GLU A 337 17.22 5.02 13.09
N ASN A 338 17.61 4.86 11.83
CA ASN A 338 16.68 4.49 10.78
C ASN A 338 16.70 2.98 10.62
N ALA A 339 15.64 2.31 11.03
CA ALA A 339 15.59 0.87 10.95
C ALA A 339 15.61 0.37 9.51
N ALA A 340 16.08 -0.85 9.32
CA ALA A 340 15.94 -1.62 8.10
C ALA A 340 14.52 -1.49 7.46
N SER A 341 14.41 -1.41 6.12
CA SER A 341 13.10 -1.42 5.43
C SER A 341 12.76 -2.83 4.94
N PHE A 342 11.48 -3.23 4.95
CA PHE A 342 11.04 -4.57 4.47
C PHE A 342 11.23 -4.77 2.95
N ASN A 343 11.23 -3.68 2.17
CA ASN A 343 11.17 -3.72 0.70
C ASN A 343 12.42 -3.16 0.01
N ASN A 344 13.51 -2.87 0.73
CA ASN A 344 14.74 -2.54 0.02
C ASN A 344 15.16 -3.78 -0.76
N GLN A 345 15.12 -3.67 -2.09
CA GLN A 345 16.02 -4.42 -2.95
C GLN A 345 17.39 -4.29 -2.31
N GLN A 346 17.85 -5.37 -1.71
CA GLN A 346 19.12 -5.43 -1.02
C GLN A 346 20.15 -4.83 -1.96
N LYS A 347 20.69 -3.64 -1.61
CA LYS A 347 21.78 -3.11 -2.43
C LYS A 347 22.88 -4.17 -2.41
N PRO A 348 23.64 -4.38 -3.49
CA PRO A 348 24.64 -5.45 -3.56
C PRO A 348 25.70 -5.42 -2.45
N TYR A 349 25.74 -4.36 -1.63
CA TYR A 349 26.65 -4.17 -0.50
C TYR A 349 25.95 -4.08 0.87
N ASP A 350 24.63 -4.28 0.96
CA ASP A 350 23.92 -4.26 2.25
C ASP A 350 23.95 -5.68 2.88
N PRO A 351 24.64 -5.88 4.02
CA PRO A 351 24.59 -7.11 4.79
C PRO A 351 23.17 -7.69 4.96
N PRO A 352 23.03 -9.03 4.94
CA PRO A 352 21.72 -9.73 5.04
C PRO A 352 20.98 -9.54 6.37
N PHE A 353 21.51 -8.72 7.26
CA PHE A 353 21.00 -8.42 8.60
C PHE A 353 20.16 -7.13 8.65
N TYR A 354 20.13 -6.34 7.56
CA TYR A 354 19.41 -5.07 7.46
C TYR A 354 18.00 -5.17 6.87
N LEU A 355 17.31 -6.28 7.09
CA LEU A 355 15.91 -6.41 6.70
C LEU A 355 15.07 -6.71 7.93
N PRO A 356 13.93 -6.03 8.12
CA PRO A 356 12.98 -6.43 9.12
C PRO A 356 12.62 -7.89 8.94
N ARG A 357 12.78 -8.68 10.01
CA ARG A 357 12.49 -10.10 9.97
C ARG A 357 11.11 -10.31 10.53
N LEU A 358 10.21 -10.86 9.73
CA LEU A 358 8.97 -11.41 10.26
C LEU A 358 9.35 -12.60 11.15
N THR A 359 9.22 -12.43 12.46
CA THR A 359 9.66 -13.45 13.43
C THR A 359 8.55 -14.45 13.69
N LYS A 360 7.29 -14.00 13.77
CA LYS A 360 6.15 -14.89 14.05
C LYS A 360 4.79 -14.27 13.67
N ILE A 361 3.87 -15.11 13.23
CA ILE A 361 2.43 -14.79 13.16
C ILE A 361 1.72 -15.71 14.16
N GLU A 362 1.11 -15.14 15.21
CA GLU A 362 0.39 -15.89 16.25
C GLU A 362 -1.04 -15.37 16.38
N GLY A 363 -2.02 -16.16 15.95
CA GLY A 363 -3.43 -15.78 16.05
C GLY A 363 -3.71 -14.44 15.36
N ASN A 364 -4.03 -13.40 16.14
CA ASN A 364 -4.37 -12.06 15.66
C ASN A 364 -3.19 -11.05 15.72
N TYR A 365 -2.01 -11.50 16.15
CA TYR A 365 -0.84 -10.63 16.29
C TYR A 365 0.29 -11.04 15.35
N VAL A 366 1.13 -10.07 15.03
CA VAL A 366 2.36 -10.22 14.26
C VAL A 366 3.52 -9.74 15.13
N LYS A 367 4.57 -10.56 15.18
CA LYS A 367 5.88 -10.20 15.75
C LYS A 367 6.90 -10.06 14.64
N PHE A 368 7.64 -8.97 14.65
CA PHE A 368 8.70 -8.71 13.70
C PHE A 368 9.85 -8.00 14.38
N SER A 369 11.07 -8.21 13.88
CA SER A 369 12.26 -7.53 14.40
C SER A 369 12.78 -6.52 13.41
N ILE A 370 13.29 -5.40 13.92
CA ILE A 370 14.05 -4.40 13.14
C ILE A 370 15.40 -4.17 13.81
N SER A 371 16.40 -3.76 13.01
CA SER A 371 17.76 -3.51 13.48
C SER A 371 18.16 -2.04 13.39
N SER A 372 19.21 -1.64 14.13
CA SER A 372 19.93 -0.39 13.89
C SER A 372 20.61 -0.40 12.51
N GLU A 373 20.88 0.79 11.98
CA GLU A 373 21.60 0.95 10.70
C GLU A 373 23.12 0.90 10.91
N GLN A 374 23.57 1.20 12.12
CA GLN A 374 24.98 1.15 12.50
C GLN A 374 25.26 0.18 13.65
N LYS A 375 26.55 -0.15 13.79
CA LYS A 375 27.10 -0.98 14.86
C LYS A 375 27.38 -0.14 16.10
N TYR A 376 27.33 -0.78 17.26
CA TYR A 376 27.51 -0.16 18.57
C TYR A 376 28.47 -0.94 19.46
N GLY A 377 29.27 -0.25 20.27
CA GLY A 377 30.27 -0.91 21.09
C GLY A 377 31.48 -1.37 20.27
N ILE A 378 31.77 -0.66 19.17
CA ILE A 378 33.05 -0.80 18.45
C ILE A 378 34.14 -0.05 19.22
N ASN A 379 33.77 1.11 19.78
CA ASN A 379 34.67 1.93 20.57
C ASN A 379 34.47 1.66 22.06
N ASP A 380 35.54 1.66 22.85
CA ASP A 380 35.47 1.48 24.31
C ASP A 380 34.61 2.54 25.02
N ASN A 381 34.39 3.68 24.37
CA ASN A 381 33.57 4.78 24.87
C ASN A 381 32.06 4.56 24.65
N GLU A 382 31.66 3.55 23.88
CA GLU A 382 30.25 3.24 23.58
C GLU A 382 29.59 2.33 24.62
N LYS A 383 30.32 1.92 25.66
CA LYS A 383 29.81 1.11 26.79
C LYS A 383 28.70 1.82 27.57
N GLY A 384 27.76 1.05 28.09
CA GLY A 384 26.67 1.54 28.94
C GLY A 384 25.32 0.93 28.58
N LYS A 385 24.30 1.40 29.30
CA LYS A 385 22.92 0.93 29.16
C LYS A 385 22.15 1.75 28.13
N TYR A 386 21.51 1.05 27.23
CA TYR A 386 20.64 1.59 26.21
C TYR A 386 19.20 1.18 26.49
N ILE A 387 18.26 2.07 26.22
CA ILE A 387 16.82 1.77 26.17
C ILE A 387 16.24 2.29 24.85
N VAL A 388 15.17 1.66 24.39
CA VAL A 388 14.38 2.17 23.26
C VAL A 388 13.41 3.22 23.81
N ASN A 389 13.62 4.48 23.47
CA ASN A 389 12.79 5.59 23.94
C ASN A 389 11.51 5.74 23.11
N SER A 390 11.61 5.62 21.78
CA SER A 390 10.48 5.77 20.87
C SER A 390 10.70 5.02 19.56
N VAL A 391 9.60 4.71 18.87
CA VAL A 391 9.57 4.13 17.51
C VAL A 391 8.57 4.91 16.68
N TRP A 392 8.92 5.27 15.44
CA TRP A 392 8.04 6.00 14.52
C TRP A 392 8.24 5.56 13.07
N LEU A 393 7.42 6.05 12.15
CA LEU A 393 7.64 5.83 10.71
C LEU A 393 8.78 6.74 10.23
N GLY A 394 9.72 6.23 9.44
CA GLY A 394 10.90 6.99 9.01
C GLY A 394 10.59 8.24 8.17
N ASN A 395 9.40 8.32 7.57
CA ASN A 395 8.93 9.52 6.85
C ASN A 395 8.08 10.47 7.70
N ASP A 396 7.81 10.14 8.97
CA ASP A 396 7.04 10.99 9.89
C ASP A 396 7.95 12.08 10.51
N LYS A 397 7.79 13.31 10.01
CA LYS A 397 8.55 14.48 10.47
C LYS A 397 8.31 14.83 11.93
N ASN A 398 7.16 14.45 12.48
CA ASN A 398 6.79 14.74 13.86
C ASN A 398 7.29 13.70 14.86
N LYS A 399 7.91 12.60 14.37
CA LYS A 399 8.40 11.47 15.19
C LYS A 399 7.33 10.97 16.17
N THR A 400 6.11 10.77 15.68
CA THR A 400 4.98 10.31 16.50
C THR A 400 5.30 8.94 17.06
N ASN A 401 5.44 8.84 18.38
CA ASN A 401 5.78 7.59 19.03
C ASN A 401 4.64 6.57 18.87
N LEU A 402 4.96 5.43 18.26
CA LEU A 402 4.06 4.32 18.02
C LEU A 402 4.09 3.30 19.16
N LEU A 403 5.02 3.41 20.12
CA LEU A 403 5.04 2.54 21.29
C LEU A 403 3.83 2.83 22.18
N ASN A 404 3.06 1.79 22.51
CA ASN A 404 1.83 1.89 23.30
C ASN A 404 2.07 2.07 24.81
N ALA A 405 3.29 1.83 25.29
CA ALA A 405 3.68 1.96 26.68
C ALA A 405 5.15 2.35 26.81
N LYS A 406 5.51 2.92 27.97
CA LYS A 406 6.92 3.04 28.36
C LYS A 406 7.49 1.64 28.56
N ASN A 407 8.60 1.35 27.92
CA ASN A 407 9.29 0.08 28.05
C ASN A 407 10.54 0.24 28.94
N ASN A 408 10.82 -0.76 29.77
CA ASN A 408 11.97 -0.84 30.66
C ASN A 408 13.04 -1.84 30.17
N LEU A 409 12.88 -2.40 28.96
CA LEU A 409 13.87 -3.26 28.34
C LEU A 409 15.14 -2.46 28.06
N GLU A 410 16.23 -2.94 28.64
CA GLU A 410 17.54 -2.32 28.56
C GLU A 410 18.58 -3.32 28.06
N VAL A 411 19.52 -2.83 27.25
CA VAL A 411 20.67 -3.60 26.77
C VAL A 411 21.93 -2.90 27.22
N GLU A 412 22.83 -3.65 27.83
CA GLU A 412 24.12 -3.14 28.28
C GLU A 412 25.23 -3.60 27.33
N ILE A 413 26.00 -2.63 26.83
CA ILE A 413 27.27 -2.88 26.15
C ILE A 413 28.38 -2.77 27.18
N LYS A 414 29.16 -3.85 27.35
CA LYS A 414 30.24 -3.98 28.35
C LYS A 414 31.61 -3.63 27.80
#